data_AF-A0A844KPR6-F1
#
_entry.id   AF-A0A844KPR6-F1
#
_cell.length_a   1.000
_cell.length_b   1.000
_cell.length_c   1.000
_cell.angle_alpha   90.00
_cell.angle_beta   90.00
_cell.angle_gamma   90.00
#
_symmetry.space_group_name_H-M   'P 1'
#
loop_
_entity.id
_entity.type
_entity.pdbx_description
1 polymer ?
#
loop_
_entity_poly.entity_id
_entity_poly.type
_entity_poly.pdbx_seq_one_letter_code
_entity_poly.pdbx_strand_id
1 'polypeptide(L)'
;MNIQTNDEKNTIPVTEDDAFSYDGYQVVRGEFFAHTYEPSFTFNSSKVSVNTACIKKLPDTDFVQILVNPDEKKLAVRPCQEDEKDSFRWCSATAKRSPRQITCRIFFAKVVSLMGWNSSYRYKLLGKLIRSDNELLFVFDLTTPEIFVREEKEDGKIKASRTPSYPEEWQNQFGVPVEEHQSSLQVNMFDGYAVFGISENNTAEPEEETTEHPEKEEQHYEQRNLFEAGPMH
;
A
#
# COMPACT_ATOMS: atom_id res chain seq x y z
N MET A 1 6.26 -56.92 -0.11
CA MET A 1 5.25 -55.85 -0.10
C MET A 1 5.98 -54.55 -0.37
N ASN A 2 5.85 -54.03 -1.59
CA ASN A 2 6.28 -52.69 -1.94
C ASN A 2 5.29 -51.69 -1.34
N ILE A 3 5.80 -50.67 -0.65
CA ILE A 3 5.10 -49.40 -0.52
C ILE A 3 6.12 -48.35 -0.99
N GLN A 4 5.88 -47.87 -2.21
CA GLN A 4 6.55 -46.74 -2.82
C GLN A 4 6.38 -45.50 -1.94
N THR A 5 7.49 -44.90 -1.55
CA THR A 5 7.55 -43.50 -1.11
C THR A 5 7.37 -42.62 -2.34
N ASN A 6 6.13 -42.18 -2.59
CA ASN A 6 5.83 -41.12 -3.55
C ASN A 6 6.03 -39.78 -2.82
N ASP A 7 7.24 -39.23 -2.90
CA ASP A 7 7.55 -37.84 -2.50
C ASP A 7 8.47 -37.20 -3.55
N GLU A 8 8.18 -37.41 -4.83
CA GLU A 8 8.69 -36.51 -5.89
C GLU A 8 7.75 -35.31 -5.97
N LYS A 9 7.99 -34.33 -5.09
CA LYS A 9 7.36 -33.02 -5.14
C LYS A 9 7.62 -32.40 -6.52
N ASN A 10 6.54 -31.96 -7.18
CA ASN A 10 6.53 -31.19 -8.43
C ASN A 10 7.59 -30.06 -8.47
N THR A 11 8.81 -30.36 -8.88
CA THR A 11 9.79 -29.34 -9.24
C THR A 11 9.57 -28.96 -10.70
N ILE A 12 9.10 -27.73 -10.93
CA ILE A 12 8.99 -27.17 -12.27
C ILE A 12 10.43 -27.07 -12.83
N PRO A 13 10.72 -27.61 -14.03
CA PRO A 13 12.04 -27.51 -14.62
C PRO A 13 12.38 -26.03 -14.88
N VAL A 14 13.53 -25.59 -14.37
CA VAL A 14 14.04 -24.23 -14.58
C VAL A 14 14.89 -24.22 -15.84
N THR A 15 14.65 -23.24 -16.73
CA THR A 15 15.50 -22.99 -17.90
C THR A 15 16.49 -21.89 -17.56
N GLU A 16 17.78 -22.15 -17.74
CA GLU A 16 18.84 -21.17 -17.59
C GLU A 16 18.97 -20.36 -18.88
N ASP A 17 18.98 -19.03 -18.75
CA ASP A 17 19.20 -18.09 -19.86
C ASP A 17 20.19 -17.00 -19.41
N ASP A 18 21.46 -17.23 -19.73
CA ASP A 18 22.56 -16.32 -19.40
C ASP A 18 22.55 -15.02 -20.23
N ALA A 19 21.68 -14.90 -21.24
CA ALA A 19 21.55 -13.70 -22.07
C ALA A 19 20.49 -12.73 -21.55
N PHE A 20 19.73 -13.11 -20.51
CA PHE A 20 18.71 -12.24 -19.93
C PHE A 20 19.32 -10.96 -19.33
N SER A 21 18.75 -9.82 -19.69
CA SER A 21 19.04 -8.51 -19.11
C SER A 21 17.72 -7.81 -18.76
N TYR A 22 17.75 -6.98 -17.71
CA TYR A 22 16.62 -6.12 -17.35
C TYR A 22 16.50 -4.87 -18.24
N ASP A 23 17.36 -4.72 -19.25
CA ASP A 23 17.31 -3.60 -20.20
C ASP A 23 15.95 -3.53 -20.93
N GLY A 24 15.35 -2.34 -20.91
CA GLY A 24 14.02 -2.09 -21.50
C GLY A 24 12.85 -2.53 -20.62
N TYR A 25 13.09 -3.26 -19.52
CA TYR A 25 12.04 -3.59 -18.56
C TYR A 25 11.75 -2.43 -17.60
N GLN A 26 10.49 -2.34 -17.20
CA GLN A 26 10.02 -1.40 -16.19
C GLN A 26 9.44 -2.16 -15.01
N VAL A 27 9.74 -1.71 -13.81
CA VAL A 27 9.03 -2.14 -12.61
C VAL A 27 7.66 -1.47 -12.64
N VAL A 28 6.61 -2.28 -12.72
CA VAL A 28 5.23 -1.80 -12.77
C VAL A 28 4.89 -1.09 -11.45
N ARG A 29 4.24 0.07 -11.55
CA ARG A 29 3.77 0.82 -10.38
C ARG A 29 2.89 -0.07 -9.50
N GLY A 30 3.19 -0.07 -8.20
CA GLY A 30 2.43 -0.83 -7.22
C GLY A 30 0.95 -0.50 -7.33
N GLU A 31 0.59 0.77 -7.53
CA GLU A 31 -0.76 1.32 -7.65
C GLU A 31 -1.64 0.63 -8.70
N PHE A 32 -1.06 -0.03 -9.71
CA PHE A 32 -1.82 -0.70 -10.77
C PHE A 32 -2.39 -2.06 -10.36
N PHE A 33 -1.95 -2.63 -9.23
CA PHE A 33 -2.39 -3.93 -8.73
C PHE A 33 -3.55 -3.83 -7.72
N ALA A 34 -4.05 -4.96 -7.25
CA ALA A 34 -5.10 -5.00 -6.23
C ALA A 34 -4.51 -4.91 -4.80
N HIS A 35 -4.85 -3.84 -4.08
CA HIS A 35 -4.23 -3.47 -2.79
C HIS A 35 -4.86 -4.15 -1.57
N THR A 36 -4.82 -5.47 -1.53
CA THR A 36 -5.50 -6.24 -0.48
C THR A 36 -4.70 -6.29 0.82
N TYR A 37 -3.36 -6.32 0.72
CA TYR A 37 -2.46 -6.55 1.85
C TYR A 37 -1.46 -5.40 2.07
N GLU A 38 -1.45 -4.45 1.16
CA GLU A 38 -0.61 -3.26 1.14
C GLU A 38 -1.18 -2.24 2.14
N PRO A 39 -0.36 -1.69 3.04
CA PRO A 39 -0.75 -0.56 3.87
C PRO A 39 -1.28 0.58 3.01
N SER A 40 -2.42 1.16 3.39
CA SER A 40 -2.91 2.35 2.72
C SER A 40 -3.47 3.39 3.67
N PHE A 41 -3.31 4.65 3.30
CA PHE A 41 -3.84 5.82 3.99
C PHE A 41 -4.80 6.55 3.08
N THR A 42 -6.02 6.82 3.54
CA THR A 42 -7.08 7.44 2.73
C THR A 42 -7.44 8.80 3.30
N PHE A 43 -7.45 9.83 2.45
CA PHE A 43 -8.09 11.12 2.68
C PHE A 43 -9.47 11.14 2.00
N ASN A 44 -10.50 11.46 2.77
CA ASN A 44 -11.86 11.49 2.25
C ASN A 44 -12.77 12.39 3.09
N SER A 45 -13.37 13.43 2.50
CA SER A 45 -14.42 14.23 3.14
C SER A 45 -14.03 14.78 4.52
N SER A 46 -12.86 15.42 4.63
CA SER A 46 -12.31 15.90 5.91
C SER A 46 -12.02 14.81 6.96
N LYS A 47 -11.95 13.55 6.53
CA LYS A 47 -11.57 12.41 7.37
C LYS A 47 -10.35 11.72 6.80
N VAL A 48 -9.66 11.01 7.68
CA VAL A 48 -8.59 10.09 7.34
C VAL A 48 -8.83 8.72 7.93
N SER A 49 -8.30 7.69 7.28
CA SER A 49 -8.31 6.32 7.79
C SER A 49 -7.20 5.50 7.15
N VAL A 50 -6.68 4.54 7.90
CA VAL A 50 -5.87 3.46 7.34
C VAL A 50 -6.74 2.28 6.91
N ASN A 51 -6.20 1.34 6.14
CA ASN A 51 -6.86 0.06 5.88
C ASN A 51 -6.55 -1.01 6.93
N THR A 52 -7.18 -2.16 6.80
CA THR A 52 -7.00 -3.30 7.71
C THR A 52 -5.58 -3.86 7.67
N ALA A 53 -4.85 -3.72 6.55
CA ALA A 53 -3.46 -4.17 6.47
C ALA A 53 -2.56 -3.43 7.47
N CYS A 54 -2.76 -2.13 7.68
CA CYS A 54 -2.02 -1.38 8.70
C CYS A 54 -2.26 -1.93 10.12
N ILE A 55 -3.52 -2.22 10.46
CA ILE A 55 -3.89 -2.76 11.78
C ILE A 55 -3.34 -4.17 11.99
N LYS A 56 -3.38 -5.02 10.96
CA LYS A 56 -2.83 -6.38 11.03
C LYS A 56 -1.32 -6.40 11.18
N LYS A 57 -0.61 -5.46 10.55
CA LYS A 57 0.85 -5.35 10.64
C LYS A 57 1.34 -4.82 11.99
N LEU A 58 0.50 -4.08 12.73
CA LEU A 58 0.77 -3.59 14.08
C LEU A 58 -0.33 -4.04 15.07
N PRO A 59 -0.40 -5.33 15.40
CA PRO A 59 -1.51 -5.92 16.17
C PRO A 59 -1.61 -5.40 17.60
N ASP A 60 -0.51 -4.89 18.17
CA ASP A 60 -0.43 -4.43 19.57
C ASP A 60 -0.40 -2.89 19.71
N THR A 61 -0.52 -2.15 18.62
CA THR A 61 -0.42 -0.68 18.63
C THR A 61 -1.78 -0.01 18.59
N ASP A 62 -2.26 0.51 19.72
CA ASP A 62 -3.56 1.20 19.79
C ASP A 62 -3.51 2.69 19.46
N PHE A 63 -2.39 3.34 19.74
CA PHE A 63 -2.21 4.78 19.58
C PHE A 63 -1.09 5.07 18.58
N VAL A 64 -1.29 6.14 17.81
CA VAL A 64 -0.34 6.60 16.81
C VAL A 64 -0.29 8.12 16.78
N GLN A 65 0.78 8.63 16.19
CA GLN A 65 0.89 10.01 15.71
C GLN A 65 0.97 10.02 14.18
N ILE A 66 0.45 11.10 13.58
CA ILE A 66 0.62 11.38 12.15
C ILE A 66 1.69 12.46 12.01
N LEU A 67 2.70 12.20 11.19
CA LEU A 67 3.77 13.11 10.85
C LEU A 67 3.67 13.47 9.36
N VAL A 68 4.03 14.70 9.01
CA VAL A 68 4.09 15.16 7.62
C VAL A 68 5.41 15.87 7.40
N ASN A 69 6.12 15.46 6.35
CA ASN A 69 7.21 16.23 5.76
C ASN A 69 6.63 17.00 4.56
N PRO A 70 6.40 18.33 4.68
CA PRO A 70 5.81 19.11 3.59
C PRO A 70 6.74 19.29 2.40
N ASP A 71 8.06 19.28 2.61
CA ASP A 71 9.05 19.53 1.58
C ASP A 71 9.24 18.29 0.69
N GLU A 72 9.40 17.12 1.32
CA GLU A 72 9.47 15.83 0.62
C GLU A 72 8.09 15.28 0.24
N LYS A 73 7.01 15.94 0.68
CA LYS A 73 5.62 15.51 0.47
C LYS A 73 5.38 14.07 0.94
N LYS A 74 5.88 13.74 2.13
CA LYS A 74 5.70 12.42 2.77
C LYS A 74 4.79 12.51 3.98
N LEU A 75 4.07 11.44 4.25
CA LEU A 75 3.27 11.25 5.45
C LEU A 75 3.73 9.99 6.15
N ALA A 76 3.90 10.06 7.47
CA ALA A 76 4.19 8.90 8.29
C ALA A 76 3.14 8.68 9.39
N VAL A 77 2.93 7.42 9.74
CA VAL A 77 2.15 7.01 10.91
C VAL A 77 3.07 6.26 11.86
N ARG A 78 3.30 6.85 13.03
CA ARG A 78 4.23 6.37 14.05
C ARG A 78 3.46 5.80 15.25
N PRO A 79 3.68 4.54 15.64
CA PRO A 79 3.21 3.98 16.91
C PRO A 79 3.68 4.82 18.09
N CYS A 80 2.81 5.03 19.07
CA CYS A 80 3.13 5.78 20.27
C CYS A 80 2.31 5.27 21.46
N GLN A 81 2.65 5.73 22.66
CA GLN A 81 1.85 5.51 23.86
C GLN A 81 0.63 6.45 23.90
N GLU A 82 -0.34 6.12 24.75
CA GLU A 82 -1.56 6.92 24.94
C GLU A 82 -1.27 8.29 25.57
N ASP A 83 -0.33 8.35 26.50
CA ASP A 83 0.04 9.56 27.24
C ASP A 83 1.00 10.48 26.47
N GLU A 84 1.55 10.01 25.34
CA GLU A 84 2.33 10.86 24.45
C GLU A 84 1.47 11.98 23.87
N LYS A 85 2.06 13.18 23.78
CA LYS A 85 1.40 14.36 23.23
C LYS A 85 0.94 14.10 21.79
N ASP A 86 -0.25 14.60 21.45
CA ASP A 86 -0.83 14.51 20.10
C ASP A 86 -1.05 13.05 19.61
N SER A 87 -1.01 12.07 20.52
CA SER A 87 -1.42 10.69 20.25
C SER A 87 -2.92 10.61 19.99
N PHE A 88 -3.33 9.65 19.16
CA PHE A 88 -4.75 9.30 19.04
C PHE A 88 -4.93 7.82 18.67
N ARG A 89 -6.09 7.28 19.06
CA ARG A 89 -6.45 5.89 18.77
C ARG A 89 -6.92 5.71 17.32
N TRP A 90 -6.16 4.97 16.53
CA TRP A 90 -6.42 4.73 15.09
C TRP A 90 -7.25 3.47 14.76
N CYS A 91 -7.55 2.64 15.76
CA CYS A 91 -8.32 1.40 15.61
C CYS A 91 -9.48 1.31 16.63
N SER A 92 -10.42 0.39 16.41
CA SER A 92 -11.46 0.10 17.40
C SER A 92 -10.87 -0.42 18.72
N ALA A 93 -11.52 -0.11 19.84
CA ALA A 93 -11.17 -0.60 21.17
C ALA A 93 -11.89 -1.95 21.49
N THR A 94 -12.06 -2.80 20.47
CA THR A 94 -12.76 -4.08 20.56
C THR A 94 -11.80 -5.22 20.31
N ALA A 95 -12.12 -6.43 20.80
CA ALA A 95 -11.29 -7.62 20.57
C ALA A 95 -10.99 -7.86 19.07
N LYS A 96 -11.99 -7.67 18.21
CA LYS A 96 -11.79 -7.60 16.76
C LYS A 96 -11.40 -6.18 16.37
N ARG A 97 -10.12 -5.92 16.21
CA ARG A 97 -9.58 -4.59 15.84
C ARG A 97 -9.95 -4.25 14.40
N SER A 98 -10.43 -3.03 14.17
CA SER A 98 -10.73 -2.50 12.84
C SER A 98 -10.24 -1.05 12.70
N PRO A 99 -9.90 -0.60 11.49
CA PRO A 99 -9.47 0.79 11.28
C PRO A 99 -10.59 1.79 11.63
N ARG A 100 -10.21 2.94 12.18
CA ARG A 100 -11.15 4.05 12.44
C ARG A 100 -11.05 5.13 11.37
N GLN A 101 -12.19 5.74 11.07
CA GLN A 101 -12.24 7.02 10.36
C GLN A 101 -12.15 8.15 11.37
N ILE A 102 -11.17 9.03 11.18
CA ILE A 102 -10.86 10.13 12.09
C ILE A 102 -11.17 11.44 11.39
N THR A 103 -12.04 12.25 11.99
CA THR A 103 -12.36 13.60 11.46
C THR A 103 -11.21 14.54 11.78
N CYS A 104 -10.71 15.24 10.76
CA CYS A 104 -9.48 16.03 10.85
C CYS A 104 -9.50 17.22 9.88
N ARG A 105 -10.47 18.13 10.04
CA ARG A 105 -10.76 19.21 9.07
C ARG A 105 -9.54 20.08 8.70
N ILE A 106 -8.79 20.54 9.71
CA ILE A 106 -7.63 21.42 9.49
C ILE A 106 -6.48 20.66 8.83
N PHE A 107 -6.17 19.46 9.32
CA PHE A 107 -5.13 18.61 8.74
C PHE A 107 -5.43 18.26 7.27
N PHE A 108 -6.66 17.82 6.99
CA PHE A 108 -7.14 17.54 5.64
C PHE A 108 -6.98 18.77 4.73
N ALA A 109 -7.45 19.94 5.17
CA ALA A 109 -7.35 21.18 4.39
C ALA A 109 -5.89 21.58 4.11
N LYS A 110 -4.98 21.41 5.07
CA LYS A 110 -3.55 21.68 4.89
C LYS A 110 -2.93 20.77 3.84
N VAL A 111 -3.18 19.45 3.89
CA VAL A 111 -2.63 18.50 2.91
C VAL A 111 -3.22 18.78 1.52
N VAL A 112 -4.53 19.00 1.42
CA VAL A 112 -5.18 19.33 0.15
C VAL A 112 -4.59 20.60 -0.46
N SER A 113 -4.38 21.64 0.35
CA SER A 113 -3.74 22.88 -0.10
C SER A 113 -2.28 22.69 -0.50
N LEU A 114 -1.50 21.90 0.25
CA LEU A 114 -0.10 21.60 -0.05
C LEU A 114 0.05 20.89 -1.40
N MET A 115 -0.85 19.96 -1.69
CA MET A 115 -0.79 19.13 -2.90
C MET A 115 -1.55 19.70 -4.09
N GLY A 116 -2.28 20.81 -3.92
CA GLY A 116 -3.17 21.34 -4.95
C GLY A 116 -4.32 20.38 -5.31
N TRP A 117 -4.74 19.54 -4.36
CA TRP A 117 -5.80 18.56 -4.55
C TRP A 117 -7.20 19.18 -4.55
N ASN A 118 -8.16 18.47 -5.11
CA ASN A 118 -9.57 18.81 -5.02
C ASN A 118 -10.17 18.21 -3.74
N SER A 119 -10.64 19.06 -2.82
CA SER A 119 -11.19 18.63 -1.52
C SER A 119 -12.41 17.70 -1.61
N SER A 120 -13.10 17.68 -2.76
CA SER A 120 -14.27 16.84 -2.99
C SER A 120 -13.91 15.40 -3.38
N TYR A 121 -12.66 15.14 -3.76
CA TYR A 121 -12.21 13.81 -4.18
C TYR A 121 -11.75 12.97 -2.99
N ARG A 122 -11.62 11.67 -3.22
CA ARG A 122 -10.98 10.74 -2.28
C ARG A 122 -9.61 10.39 -2.82
N TYR A 123 -8.61 10.47 -1.95
CA TYR A 123 -7.23 10.13 -2.26
C TYR A 123 -6.83 8.93 -1.41
N LYS A 124 -6.29 7.88 -2.03
CA LYS A 124 -5.75 6.73 -1.33
C LYS A 124 -4.27 6.60 -1.70
N LEU A 125 -3.44 6.53 -0.66
CA LEU A 125 -1.99 6.42 -0.77
C LEU A 125 -1.60 5.00 -0.39
N LEU A 126 -0.77 4.38 -1.20
CA LEU A 126 -0.10 3.15 -0.82
C LEU A 126 1.14 3.49 0.01
N GLY A 127 1.45 2.63 0.96
CA GLY A 127 2.57 2.83 1.84
C GLY A 127 3.25 1.53 2.21
N LYS A 128 4.34 1.67 2.95
CA LYS A 128 5.15 0.54 3.43
C LYS A 128 5.37 0.70 4.92
N LEU A 129 5.46 -0.43 5.61
CA LEU A 129 5.95 -0.48 6.98
C LEU A 129 7.47 -0.55 6.92
N ILE A 130 8.15 0.36 7.60
CA ILE A 130 9.60 0.48 7.57
C ILE A 130 10.14 0.55 8.98
N ARG A 131 11.41 0.19 9.16
CA ARG A 131 12.14 0.39 10.40
C ARG A 131 13.28 1.39 10.17
N SER A 132 13.38 2.38 11.03
CA SER A 132 14.40 3.43 10.99
C SER A 132 14.81 3.73 12.42
N ASP A 133 16.11 3.71 12.73
CA ASP A 133 16.63 3.99 14.08
C ASP A 133 15.88 3.26 15.21
N ASN A 134 15.61 1.96 15.01
CA ASN A 134 14.79 1.10 15.88
C ASN A 134 13.31 1.49 16.04
N GLU A 135 12.85 2.58 15.42
CA GLU A 135 11.44 2.93 15.32
C GLU A 135 10.78 2.26 14.12
N LEU A 136 9.54 1.82 14.31
CA LEU A 136 8.73 1.19 13.28
C LEU A 136 7.67 2.21 12.85
N LEU A 137 7.56 2.52 11.56
CA LEU A 137 6.58 3.49 11.07
C LEU A 137 6.01 3.09 9.71
N PHE A 138 4.78 3.50 9.42
CA PHE A 138 4.30 3.49 8.04
C PHE A 138 4.71 4.77 7.35
N VAL A 139 5.15 4.68 6.09
CA VAL A 139 5.42 5.84 5.23
C VAL A 139 4.57 5.76 3.97
N PHE A 140 4.00 6.90 3.61
CA PHE A 140 3.14 7.12 2.45
C PHE A 140 3.68 8.31 1.65
N ASP A 141 3.67 8.18 0.33
CA ASP A 141 4.05 9.25 -0.58
C ASP A 141 2.80 10.05 -0.97
N LEU A 142 2.78 11.36 -0.73
CA LEU A 142 1.65 12.21 -1.10
C LEU A 142 1.62 12.47 -2.62
N THR A 143 2.71 12.24 -3.36
CA THR A 143 2.77 12.53 -4.80
C THR A 143 2.18 11.44 -5.68
N THR A 144 1.95 10.24 -5.14
CA THR A 144 1.47 9.07 -5.90
C THR A 144 0.05 8.58 -5.48
N PRO A 145 -0.97 9.45 -5.39
CA PRO A 145 -2.30 9.01 -4.96
C PRO A 145 -3.06 8.22 -6.03
N GLU A 146 -3.79 7.18 -5.61
CA GLU A 146 -4.98 6.73 -6.32
C GLU A 146 -6.12 7.75 -6.10
N ILE A 147 -6.62 8.36 -7.18
CA ILE A 147 -7.62 9.42 -7.11
C ILE A 147 -9.00 8.87 -7.45
N PHE A 148 -9.97 9.06 -6.56
CA PHE A 148 -11.36 8.67 -6.76
C PHE A 148 -12.21 9.92 -6.87
N VAL A 149 -12.54 10.28 -8.11
CA VAL A 149 -13.37 11.45 -8.43
C VAL A 149 -14.79 11.26 -7.90
N ARG A 150 -15.36 12.35 -7.38
CA ARG A 150 -16.77 12.43 -7.02
C ARG A 150 -17.45 13.44 -7.92
N GLU A 151 -18.43 12.96 -8.66
CA GLU A 151 -19.25 13.80 -9.53
C GLU A 151 -20.64 13.91 -8.93
N GLU A 152 -21.11 15.15 -8.83
CA GLU A 152 -22.52 15.43 -8.56
C GLU A 152 -23.28 15.32 -9.87
N LYS A 153 -24.20 14.36 -9.97
CA LYS A 153 -25.06 14.25 -11.14
C LYS A 153 -26.11 15.36 -11.13
N GLU A 154 -26.66 15.69 -12.30
CA GLU A 154 -27.74 16.67 -12.46
C GLU A 154 -28.97 16.42 -11.55
N ASP A 155 -29.18 15.18 -11.10
CA ASP A 155 -30.22 14.77 -10.12
C ASP A 155 -29.83 15.04 -8.65
N GLY A 156 -28.77 15.80 -8.38
CA GLY A 156 -28.25 16.10 -7.02
C GLY A 156 -27.66 14.88 -6.29
N LYS A 157 -27.60 13.71 -6.92
CA LYS A 157 -26.99 12.49 -6.35
C LYS A 157 -25.49 12.47 -6.62
N ILE A 158 -24.70 12.50 -5.55
CA ILE A 158 -23.24 12.34 -5.62
C ILE A 158 -22.90 10.88 -5.93
N LYS A 159 -22.28 10.62 -7.09
CA LYS A 159 -21.73 9.30 -7.43
C LYS A 159 -20.22 9.34 -7.23
N ALA A 160 -19.72 8.60 -6.24
CA ALA A 160 -18.29 8.35 -6.12
C ALA A 160 -17.85 7.33 -7.18
N SER A 161 -16.82 7.65 -7.95
CA SER A 161 -16.17 6.66 -8.82
C SER A 161 -15.59 5.53 -7.96
N ARG A 162 -15.79 4.30 -8.42
CA ARG A 162 -15.11 3.11 -7.88
C ARG A 162 -13.79 2.83 -8.59
N THR A 163 -13.59 3.44 -9.76
CA THR A 163 -12.38 3.31 -10.57
C THR A 163 -11.42 4.44 -10.20
N PRO A 164 -10.19 4.13 -9.78
CA PRO A 164 -9.17 5.13 -9.56
C PRO A 164 -8.73 5.74 -10.90
N SER A 165 -8.51 7.05 -10.91
CA SER A 165 -7.73 7.74 -11.92
C SER A 165 -6.32 8.02 -11.39
N TYR A 166 -5.37 8.11 -12.31
CA TYR A 166 -3.96 8.36 -12.00
C TYR A 166 -3.52 9.70 -12.61
N PRO A 167 -2.38 10.26 -12.17
CA PRO A 167 -1.75 11.39 -12.84
C PRO A 167 -1.55 11.14 -14.35
N GLU A 168 -1.76 12.18 -15.16
CA GLU A 168 -1.66 12.10 -16.64
C GLU A 168 -0.27 11.67 -17.11
N GLU A 169 0.76 12.08 -16.38
CA GLU A 169 2.16 11.67 -16.58
C GLU A 169 2.37 10.14 -16.59
N TRP A 170 1.46 9.36 -15.98
CA TRP A 170 1.61 7.90 -15.94
C TRP A 170 0.93 7.17 -17.10
N GLN A 171 0.17 7.87 -17.95
CA GLN A 171 -0.68 7.24 -18.96
C GLN A 171 0.11 6.36 -19.96
N ASN A 172 1.35 6.71 -20.24
CA ASN A 172 2.19 6.03 -21.24
C ASN A 172 3.40 5.29 -20.63
N GLN A 173 3.34 4.93 -19.34
CA GLN A 173 4.40 4.17 -18.66
C GLN A 173 3.82 3.10 -17.73
N PHE A 174 4.49 1.95 -17.64
CA PHE A 174 4.14 0.93 -16.66
C PHE A 174 4.70 1.25 -15.28
N GLY A 175 5.84 1.92 -15.24
CA GLY A 175 6.42 2.47 -14.02
C GLY A 175 7.78 3.10 -14.27
N VAL A 176 8.81 2.66 -13.56
CA VAL A 176 10.18 3.16 -13.69
C VAL A 176 11.11 2.05 -14.21
N PRO A 177 12.14 2.37 -15.00
CA PRO A 177 13.15 1.40 -15.42
C PRO A 177 13.75 0.64 -14.24
N VAL A 178 14.09 -0.65 -14.44
CA VAL A 178 14.60 -1.51 -13.37
C VAL A 178 15.83 -0.93 -12.67
N GLU A 179 16.79 -0.39 -13.44
CA GLU A 179 18.01 0.23 -12.90
C GLU A 179 17.72 1.45 -12.00
N GLU A 180 16.76 2.28 -12.40
CA GLU A 180 16.32 3.43 -11.62
C GLU A 180 15.56 2.99 -10.35
N HIS A 181 14.73 1.96 -10.48
CA HIS A 181 14.01 1.38 -9.34
C HIS A 181 14.98 0.82 -8.29
N GLN A 182 16.04 0.12 -8.71
CA GLN A 182 17.06 -0.39 -7.80
C GLN A 182 17.85 0.74 -7.12
N SER A 183 18.22 1.77 -7.88
CA SER A 183 18.97 2.93 -7.38
C SER A 183 18.15 3.74 -6.37
N SER A 184 16.87 3.99 -6.64
CA SER A 184 15.97 4.72 -5.74
C SER A 184 15.72 3.97 -4.43
N LEU A 185 15.67 2.63 -4.44
CA LEU A 185 15.63 1.83 -3.21
C LEU A 185 16.88 2.02 -2.36
N GLN A 186 18.07 2.05 -2.98
CA GLN A 186 19.33 2.26 -2.28
C GLN A 186 19.44 3.67 -1.66
N VAL A 187 18.97 4.71 -2.37
CA VAL A 187 18.95 6.09 -1.84
C VAL A 187 18.01 6.20 -0.63
N ASN A 188 16.83 5.57 -0.67
CA ASN A 188 15.93 5.56 0.49
C ASN A 188 16.51 4.80 1.70
N MET A 189 17.36 3.78 1.48
CA MET A 189 18.09 3.10 2.57
C MET A 189 19.17 3.98 3.20
N PHE A 190 19.78 4.89 2.43
CA PHE A 190 20.80 5.82 2.93
C PHE A 190 20.20 6.94 3.80
N ASP A 191 18.94 7.31 3.54
CA ASP A 191 18.20 8.34 4.29
C ASP A 191 17.52 7.78 5.57
N GLY A 192 18.05 6.68 6.11
CA GLY A 192 17.63 6.09 7.39
C GLY A 192 16.41 5.15 7.33
N TYR A 193 15.75 4.98 6.18
CA TYR A 193 14.52 4.19 6.07
C TYR A 193 14.81 2.77 5.54
N ALA A 194 14.95 1.76 6.42
CA ALA A 194 15.00 0.37 5.96
C ALA A 194 13.59 -0.08 5.54
N VAL A 195 13.37 -0.12 4.23
CA VAL A 195 12.13 -0.60 3.61
C VAL A 195 12.13 -2.13 3.58
N PHE A 196 11.29 -2.77 4.39
CA PHE A 196 11.03 -4.21 4.25
C PHE A 196 10.11 -4.44 3.04
N GLY A 197 10.69 -4.79 1.89
CA GLY A 197 10.02 -5.66 0.94
C GLY A 197 10.11 -7.08 1.49
N ILE A 198 8.98 -7.72 1.79
CA ILE A 198 9.00 -9.13 2.19
C ILE A 198 9.38 -9.93 0.94
N SER A 199 10.66 -10.23 0.79
CA SER A 199 11.14 -11.34 -0.01
C SER A 199 11.47 -12.46 0.96
N GLU A 200 10.56 -13.43 1.07
CA GLU A 200 10.89 -14.70 1.68
C GLU A 200 11.93 -15.39 0.79
N ASN A 201 13.16 -15.47 1.29
CA ASN A 201 14.06 -16.59 1.02
C ASN A 201 14.76 -16.93 2.33
N ASN A 202 14.49 -18.15 2.77
CA ASN A 202 14.54 -18.63 4.14
C ASN A 202 15.91 -19.22 4.48
N THR A 203 16.42 -19.03 5.70
CA THR A 203 17.23 -20.07 6.39
C THR A 203 17.22 -19.83 7.91
N ALA A 204 16.32 -20.51 8.63
CA ALA A 204 16.55 -21.23 9.90
C ALA A 204 15.22 -21.83 10.41
N GLU A 205 15.23 -23.14 10.69
CA GLU A 205 14.09 -23.98 11.15
C GLU A 205 13.82 -23.83 12.68
N PRO A 206 12.93 -24.62 13.33
CA PRO A 206 11.52 -24.32 13.52
C PRO A 206 11.09 -24.35 15.00
N GLU A 207 9.99 -23.67 15.36
CA GLU A 207 9.20 -24.04 16.54
C GLU A 207 7.72 -24.13 16.15
N GLU A 208 7.13 -25.27 16.52
CA GLU A 208 5.76 -25.68 16.24
C GLU A 208 4.77 -24.84 17.05
N GLU A 209 3.67 -24.40 16.43
CA GLU A 209 2.38 -24.33 17.12
C GLU A 209 1.22 -24.32 16.12
N THR A 210 0.39 -25.36 16.25
CA THR A 210 -0.89 -25.58 15.58
C THR A 210 -1.93 -24.51 15.94
N THR A 211 -2.65 -23.97 14.95
CA THR A 211 -4.08 -23.60 15.12
C THR A 211 -4.78 -23.35 13.78
N GLU A 212 -6.09 -23.57 13.81
CA GLU A 212 -7.00 -23.94 12.73
C GLU A 212 -7.40 -22.81 11.77
N HIS A 213 -7.69 -23.19 10.52
CA HIS A 213 -8.24 -22.34 9.45
C HIS A 213 -9.70 -21.93 9.70
N PRO A 214 -10.06 -20.66 9.43
CA PRO A 214 -11.37 -20.31 8.93
C PRO A 214 -11.33 -19.94 7.44
N GLU A 215 -12.37 -20.38 6.75
CA GLU A 215 -12.64 -20.28 5.31
C GLU A 215 -12.51 -18.85 4.75
N LYS A 216 -11.94 -18.76 3.54
CA LYS A 216 -11.78 -17.51 2.78
C LYS A 216 -13.07 -17.23 1.99
N GLU A 217 -13.73 -16.11 2.28
CA GLU A 217 -14.67 -15.50 1.34
C GLU A 217 -13.85 -14.78 0.24
N GLU A 218 -13.87 -15.36 -0.96
CA GLU A 218 -13.34 -14.72 -2.18
C GLU A 218 -14.29 -13.60 -2.63
N GLN A 219 -13.89 -12.34 -2.45
CA GLN A 219 -14.55 -11.21 -3.09
C GLN A 219 -13.89 -10.98 -4.46
N HIS A 220 -14.50 -11.51 -5.51
CA HIS A 220 -14.17 -11.18 -6.90
C HIS A 220 -14.40 -9.69 -7.16
N TYR A 221 -13.33 -8.96 -7.48
CA TYR A 221 -13.41 -7.62 -8.06
C TYR A 221 -13.12 -7.71 -9.55
N GLU A 222 -14.15 -7.52 -10.39
CA GLU A 222 -13.97 -7.35 -11.83
C GLU A 222 -13.31 -6.00 -12.11
N GLN A 223 -12.07 -6.05 -12.62
CA GLN A 223 -11.37 -4.92 -13.20
C GLN A 223 -11.84 -4.81 -14.67
N ARG A 224 -12.65 -3.81 -15.01
CA ARG A 224 -13.05 -3.58 -16.41
C ARG A 224 -11.95 -2.81 -17.12
N ASN A 225 -11.48 -3.37 -18.24
CA ASN A 225 -10.45 -2.81 -19.11
C ASN A 225 -10.77 -1.36 -19.50
N LEU A 226 -9.81 -0.45 -19.29
CA LEU A 226 -9.95 0.98 -19.58
C LEU A 226 -9.29 1.39 -20.91
N PHE A 227 -8.71 0.46 -21.65
CA PHE A 227 -8.06 0.77 -22.92
C PHE A 227 -8.71 -0.07 -24.03
N GLU A 228 -9.37 0.60 -24.98
CA GLU A 228 -9.49 0.03 -26.32
C GLU A 228 -8.06 -0.07 -26.85
N ALA A 229 -7.53 -1.29 -26.96
CA ALA A 229 -6.28 -1.53 -27.64
C ALA A 229 -6.45 -1.08 -29.10
N GLY A 230 -5.94 0.11 -29.42
CA GLY A 230 -5.81 0.54 -30.81
C GLY A 230 -4.98 -0.50 -31.58
N PRO A 231 -5.25 -0.72 -32.87
CA PRO A 231 -4.51 -1.70 -33.65
C PRO A 231 -3.03 -1.31 -33.71
N MET A 232 -2.18 -2.18 -33.17
CA MET A 232 -0.73 -2.11 -33.34
C MET A 232 -0.43 -2.19 -34.85
N HIS A 233 0.23 -1.15 -35.37
CA HIS A 233 0.81 -1.16 -36.72
C HIS A 233 2.26 -1.64 -36.65
#